data_AF-A0A9D5UPX5-F1
#
_entry.id   AF-A0A9D5UPX5-F1
#
_cell.length_a   1.000
_cell.length_b   1.000
_cell.length_c   1.000
_cell.angle_alpha   90.00
_cell.angle_beta   90.00
_cell.angle_gamma   90.00
#
_symmetry.space_group_name_H-M   'P 1'
#
loop_
_entity.id
_entity.type
_entity.pdbx_description
1 polymer ?
#
loop_
_entity_poly.entity_id
_entity_poly.type
_entity_poly.pdbx_seq_one_letter_code
_entity_poly.pdbx_strand_id
1 'polypeptide(L)'
;MDLLPSILKENNKDVISAYFSNKHLPEEILKSLYKRKTPFNEFSDENWVSLCFYTANNPRITTPPESELFPDNALDYMRVINLAWKLFEIFPVSYHSADVLFHLAKNLVPPRFVNIDFELIINRWQGESSEKEDEFFYARYAYANHIQDYDSLFKSLKESDDLALRCAYYRNKSYSKVEDILNDATKDGSKFLDEVFGNRHIFQSETTRNALHSAVKNIGELAPNEAGWYMGEHWRALSFWEKKYPEWFEDGVGDAGLQSFNTVMSKTKRTEKQIGYLTSAIKKIDKKLSVELDDSESLIGIGEYCERKFETINQALQKMNQKLNSGATFFIFGLVIGHFIFS
;
A
#
# COMPACT_ATOMS: atom_id res chain seq x y z
N MET A 1 -0.08 2.18 44.69
CA MET A 1 -1.42 1.58 44.76
C MET A 1 -1.69 0.95 43.41
N ASP A 2 -2.07 -0.33 43.39
CA ASP A 2 -2.51 -0.98 42.15
C ASP A 2 -3.90 -0.44 41.80
N LEU A 3 -3.98 0.40 40.77
CA LEU A 3 -5.22 1.02 40.30
C LEU A 3 -6.06 0.05 39.45
N LEU A 4 -5.49 -1.09 39.06
CA LEU A 4 -6.13 -2.03 38.15
C LEU A 4 -7.45 -2.58 38.71
N PRO A 5 -7.56 -3.05 39.97
CA PRO A 5 -8.81 -3.58 40.49
C PRO A 5 -9.94 -2.53 40.53
N SER A 6 -9.61 -1.26 40.85
CA SER A 6 -10.61 -0.19 40.86
C SER A 6 -11.08 0.18 39.45
N ILE A 7 -10.16 0.26 38.49
CA ILE A 7 -10.47 0.57 37.09
C ILE A 7 -11.34 -0.52 36.47
N LEU A 8 -10.98 -1.78 36.70
CA LEU A 8 -11.74 -2.93 36.20
C LEU A 8 -13.14 -3.02 36.83
N LYS A 9 -13.28 -2.65 38.11
CA LYS A 9 -14.58 -2.63 38.80
C LYS A 9 -15.51 -1.51 38.31
N GLU A 10 -14.96 -0.34 37.97
CA GLU A 10 -15.74 0.78 37.44
C GLU A 10 -16.32 0.46 36.05
N ASN A 11 -15.64 -0.42 35.28
CA ASN A 11 -16.06 -0.88 33.96
C ASN A 11 -16.34 0.26 32.95
N ASN A 12 -15.65 1.40 33.12
CA ASN A 12 -15.74 2.53 32.21
C ASN A 12 -14.78 2.29 31.02
N LYS A 13 -15.35 2.12 29.82
CA LYS A 13 -14.58 1.80 28.60
C LYS A 13 -13.51 2.84 28.26
N ASP A 14 -13.79 4.12 28.48
CA ASP A 14 -12.83 5.19 28.17
C ASP A 14 -11.64 5.17 29.14
N VAL A 15 -11.91 4.94 30.42
CA VAL A 15 -10.87 4.81 31.45
C VAL A 15 -10.03 3.57 31.21
N ILE A 16 -10.67 2.43 30.89
CA ILE A 16 -9.98 1.17 30.56
C ILE A 16 -9.11 1.36 29.31
N SER A 17 -9.66 1.96 28.25
CA SER A 17 -8.91 2.24 27.01
C SER A 17 -7.70 3.13 27.27
N ALA A 18 -7.89 4.21 28.03
CA ALA A 18 -6.80 5.13 28.39
C ALA A 18 -5.74 4.43 29.25
N TYR A 19 -6.16 3.56 30.18
CA TYR A 19 -5.25 2.79 31.02
C TYR A 19 -4.41 1.81 30.20
N PHE A 20 -5.04 1.02 29.32
CA PHE A 20 -4.34 0.02 28.51
C PHE A 20 -3.57 0.62 27.34
N SER A 21 -3.85 1.85 26.91
CA SER A 21 -3.05 2.56 25.90
C SER A 21 -1.88 3.36 26.50
N ASN A 22 -1.75 3.39 27.83
CA ASN A 22 -0.70 4.16 28.51
C ASN A 22 0.70 3.58 28.26
N LYS A 23 1.62 4.41 27.75
CA LYS A 23 3.03 4.04 27.50
C LYS A 23 3.81 3.65 28.76
N HIS A 24 3.33 4.05 29.95
CA HIS A 24 3.94 3.75 31.23
C HIS A 24 3.28 2.57 31.96
N LEU A 25 2.38 1.85 31.30
CA LEU A 25 1.76 0.66 31.87
C LEU A 25 2.84 -0.39 32.17
N PRO A 26 2.93 -0.90 33.41
CA PRO A 26 3.88 -1.96 33.74
C PRO A 26 3.67 -3.21 32.88
N GLU A 27 4.76 -3.75 32.33
CA GLU A 27 4.68 -4.90 31.42
C GLU A 27 4.01 -6.13 32.03
N GLU A 28 4.20 -6.35 33.34
CA GLU A 28 3.61 -7.48 34.05
C GLU A 28 2.08 -7.49 33.98
N ILE A 29 1.45 -6.33 33.80
CA ILE A 29 0.01 -6.22 33.60
C ILE A 29 -0.38 -6.76 32.22
N LEU A 30 0.34 -6.37 31.16
CA LEU A 30 0.12 -6.90 29.80
C LEU A 30 0.44 -8.40 29.74
N LYS A 31 1.53 -8.85 30.36
CA LYS A 31 1.88 -10.28 30.45
C LYS A 31 0.80 -11.07 31.16
N SER A 32 0.24 -10.53 32.25
CA SER A 32 -0.85 -11.16 33.00
C SER A 32 -2.13 -11.19 32.19
N LEU A 33 -2.46 -10.10 31.48
CA LEU A 33 -3.62 -10.03 30.59
C LEU A 33 -3.53 -11.08 29.48
N TYR A 34 -2.44 -11.12 28.71
CA TYR A 34 -2.30 -12.05 27.59
C TYR A 34 -2.16 -13.51 28.02
N LYS A 35 -1.58 -13.79 29.19
CA LYS A 35 -1.55 -15.14 29.76
C LYS A 35 -2.84 -15.52 30.48
N ARG A 36 -3.83 -14.62 30.53
CA ARG A 36 -5.08 -14.78 31.29
C ARG A 36 -4.81 -15.20 32.76
N LYS A 37 -3.92 -14.48 33.43
CA LYS A 37 -3.59 -14.64 34.86
C LYS A 37 -4.32 -13.61 35.69
N THR A 38 -4.38 -13.83 37.01
CA THR A 38 -5.01 -12.90 37.98
C THR A 38 -4.56 -11.45 37.77
N PRO A 39 -5.50 -10.49 37.74
CA PRO A 39 -6.94 -10.64 37.98
C PRO A 39 -7.77 -11.06 36.75
N PHE A 40 -7.16 -11.25 35.58
CA PHE A 40 -7.86 -11.44 34.31
C PHE A 40 -8.47 -12.85 34.12
N ASN A 41 -8.04 -13.83 34.90
CA ASN A 41 -8.61 -15.19 34.87
C ASN A 41 -10.07 -15.26 35.36
N GLU A 42 -10.53 -14.23 36.07
CA GLU A 42 -11.90 -14.15 36.61
C GLU A 42 -12.91 -13.61 35.58
N PHE A 43 -12.44 -13.07 34.46
CA PHE A 43 -13.30 -12.52 33.41
C PHE A 43 -13.82 -13.63 32.51
N SER A 44 -15.05 -13.45 32.03
CA SER A 44 -15.58 -14.22 30.90
C SER A 44 -14.67 -14.05 29.68
N ASP A 45 -14.72 -15.03 28.79
CA ASP A 45 -14.03 -15.03 27.51
C ASP A 45 -14.22 -13.72 26.73
N GLU A 46 -15.47 -13.27 26.59
CA GLU A 46 -15.84 -12.06 25.88
C GLU A 46 -15.24 -10.78 26.51
N ASN A 47 -15.31 -10.67 27.84
CA ASN A 47 -14.75 -9.51 28.54
C ASN A 47 -13.23 -9.51 28.49
N TRP A 48 -12.59 -10.67 28.65
CA TRP A 48 -11.14 -10.81 28.56
C TRP A 48 -10.62 -10.43 27.16
N VAL A 49 -11.26 -10.91 26.10
CA VAL A 49 -10.95 -10.55 24.71
C VAL A 49 -11.10 -9.04 24.50
N SER A 50 -12.17 -8.44 25.03
CA SER A 50 -12.40 -6.99 24.95
C SER A 50 -11.31 -6.19 25.69
N LEU A 51 -10.80 -6.69 26.82
CA LEU A 51 -9.67 -6.07 27.52
C LEU A 51 -8.40 -6.09 26.68
N CYS A 52 -8.15 -7.18 25.95
CA CYS A 52 -7.03 -7.25 25.01
C CYS A 52 -7.18 -6.26 23.85
N PHE A 53 -8.39 -6.00 23.35
CA PHE A 53 -8.59 -4.99 22.30
C PHE A 53 -8.04 -3.60 22.69
N TYR A 54 -8.21 -3.20 23.95
CA TYR A 54 -7.75 -1.89 24.43
C TYR A 54 -6.23 -1.72 24.46
N THR A 55 -5.45 -2.80 24.29
CA THR A 55 -4.00 -2.72 24.18
C THR A 55 -3.51 -2.46 22.76
N ALA A 56 -4.37 -2.50 21.74
CA ALA A 56 -4.00 -2.41 20.32
C ALA A 56 -3.23 -1.13 19.95
N ASN A 57 -3.36 -0.06 20.72
CA ASN A 57 -2.63 1.20 20.53
C ASN A 57 -1.56 1.44 21.60
N ASN A 58 -1.26 0.45 22.45
CA ASN A 58 -0.25 0.61 23.48
C ASN A 58 1.15 0.67 22.83
N PRO A 59 1.93 1.76 23.05
CA PRO A 59 3.27 1.90 22.48
C PRO A 59 4.22 0.71 22.75
N ARG A 60 3.98 -0.04 23.84
CA ARG A 60 4.77 -1.20 24.21
C ARG A 60 4.67 -2.37 23.22
N ILE A 61 3.56 -2.50 22.50
CA ILE A 61 3.36 -3.56 21.51
C ILE A 61 3.42 -3.02 20.07
N THR A 62 3.35 -1.70 19.88
CA THR A 62 3.30 -1.08 18.55
C THR A 62 4.61 -0.45 18.09
N THR A 63 5.55 -0.18 19.00
CA THR A 63 6.81 0.47 18.66
C THR A 63 7.90 -0.59 18.44
N PRO A 64 8.55 -0.66 17.27
CA PRO A 64 9.74 -1.50 17.11
C PRO A 64 10.87 -1.02 18.04
N PRO A 65 11.75 -1.91 18.54
CA PRO A 65 12.89 -1.49 19.33
C PRO A 65 13.80 -0.54 18.52
N GLU A 66 14.25 0.56 19.13
CA GLU A 66 14.94 1.68 18.46
C GLU A 66 16.36 1.37 17.95
N SER A 67 16.89 0.15 18.10
CA SER A 67 18.28 -0.19 17.75
C SER A 67 18.45 -1.65 17.32
N GLU A 68 19.20 -1.87 16.22
CA GLU A 68 19.72 -3.19 15.79
C GLU A 68 20.78 -3.75 16.75
N LEU A 69 21.39 -2.89 17.57
CA LEU A 69 22.30 -3.24 18.65
C LEU A 69 21.48 -3.32 19.94
N PHE A 70 20.97 -4.52 20.21
CA PHE A 70 20.14 -4.82 21.37
C PHE A 70 20.85 -4.49 22.69
N PRO A 71 20.24 -3.72 23.61
CA PRO A 71 20.62 -3.81 25.01
C PRO A 71 20.24 -5.21 25.54
N ASP A 72 20.88 -5.63 26.64
CA ASP A 72 20.70 -6.95 27.30
C ASP A 72 19.23 -7.33 27.64
N ASN A 73 18.27 -6.42 27.45
CA ASN A 73 16.84 -6.57 27.75
C ASN A 73 15.93 -6.76 26.51
N ALA A 74 16.48 -6.89 25.29
CA ALA A 74 15.66 -7.09 24.09
C ALA A 74 14.80 -8.36 24.12
N LEU A 75 15.28 -9.41 24.79
CA LEU A 75 14.50 -10.63 25.01
C LEU A 75 13.25 -10.34 25.86
N ASP A 76 13.39 -9.53 26.91
CA ASP A 76 12.25 -9.11 27.73
C ASP A 76 11.30 -8.21 26.96
N TYR A 77 11.85 -7.35 26.10
CA TYR A 77 11.04 -6.54 25.18
C TYR A 77 10.13 -7.42 24.31
N MET A 78 10.70 -8.45 23.68
CA MET A 78 9.96 -9.32 22.77
C MET A 78 8.97 -10.25 23.50
N ARG A 79 9.13 -10.52 24.80
CA ARG A 79 8.21 -11.41 25.54
C ARG A 79 6.76 -10.95 25.49
N VAL A 80 6.49 -9.66 25.68
CA VAL A 80 5.10 -9.14 25.64
C VAL A 80 4.49 -9.25 24.25
N ILE A 81 5.28 -8.90 23.22
CA ILE A 81 4.87 -9.01 21.80
C ILE A 81 4.58 -10.46 21.44
N ASN A 82 5.46 -11.38 21.84
CA ASN A 82 5.29 -12.81 21.61
C ASN A 82 4.02 -13.35 22.28
N LEU A 83 3.68 -12.86 23.48
CA LEU A 83 2.43 -13.23 24.16
C LEU A 83 1.19 -12.70 23.45
N ALA A 84 1.26 -11.49 22.87
CA ALA A 84 0.19 -10.95 22.05
C ALA A 84 -0.03 -11.79 20.78
N TRP A 85 1.04 -12.24 20.10
CA TRP A 85 0.91 -13.15 18.96
C TRP A 85 0.37 -14.53 19.36
N LYS A 86 0.68 -15.02 20.56
CA LYS A 86 0.08 -16.26 21.08
C LYS A 86 -1.42 -16.19 21.31
N LEU A 87 -2.02 -15.00 21.32
CA LEU A 87 -3.48 -14.88 21.42
C LEU A 87 -4.21 -15.58 20.27
N PHE A 88 -3.60 -15.68 19.10
CA PHE A 88 -4.15 -16.45 17.97
C PHE A 88 -4.31 -17.96 18.29
N GLU A 89 -3.51 -18.52 19.20
CA GLU A 89 -3.63 -19.91 19.65
C GLU A 89 -4.68 -20.08 20.75
N ILE A 90 -4.79 -19.10 21.66
CA ILE A 90 -5.50 -19.29 22.94
C ILE A 90 -6.85 -18.57 23.04
N PHE A 91 -7.12 -17.59 22.18
CA PHE A 91 -8.42 -16.93 22.17
C PHE A 91 -9.54 -17.92 21.86
N PRO A 92 -10.72 -17.75 22.47
CA PRO A 92 -11.91 -18.52 22.09
C PRO A 92 -12.23 -18.26 20.61
N VAL A 93 -12.61 -19.30 19.87
CA VAL A 93 -12.95 -19.16 18.44
C VAL A 93 -14.33 -18.52 18.34
N SER A 94 -14.36 -17.21 18.09
CA SER A 94 -15.57 -16.41 17.94
C SER A 94 -15.31 -15.23 17.01
N TYR A 95 -16.36 -14.67 16.40
CA TYR A 95 -16.24 -13.52 15.50
C TYR A 95 -15.60 -12.32 16.21
N HIS A 96 -16.04 -12.04 17.44
CA HIS A 96 -15.47 -10.97 18.28
C HIS A 96 -13.96 -11.17 18.51
N SER A 97 -13.54 -12.40 18.81
CA SER A 97 -12.12 -12.71 18.98
C SER A 97 -11.32 -12.54 17.69
N ALA A 98 -11.87 -12.95 16.54
CA ALA A 98 -11.21 -12.76 15.25
C ALA A 98 -11.04 -11.28 14.91
N ASP A 99 -12.06 -10.45 15.15
CA ASP A 99 -12.00 -9.01 14.96
C ASP A 99 -10.94 -8.35 15.86
N VAL A 100 -10.91 -8.71 17.15
CA VAL A 100 -9.90 -8.22 18.09
C VAL A 100 -8.48 -8.63 17.66
N LEU A 101 -8.28 -9.87 17.21
CA LEU A 101 -6.98 -10.33 16.72
C LEU A 101 -6.53 -9.54 15.48
N PHE A 102 -7.44 -9.26 14.55
CA PHE A 102 -7.16 -8.42 13.39
C PHE A 102 -6.73 -7.02 13.79
N HIS A 103 -7.48 -6.37 14.70
CA HIS A 103 -7.14 -5.04 15.19
C HIS A 103 -5.81 -4.99 15.94
N LEU A 104 -5.52 -6.00 16.76
CA LEU A 104 -4.22 -6.12 17.43
C LEU A 104 -3.08 -6.26 16.42
N ALA A 105 -3.19 -7.22 15.50
CA ALA A 105 -2.13 -7.55 14.55
C ALA A 105 -1.76 -6.38 13.61
N LYS A 106 -2.71 -5.51 13.26
CA LYS A 106 -2.44 -4.33 12.43
C LYS A 106 -1.39 -3.40 13.03
N ASN A 107 -1.31 -3.34 14.35
CA ASN A 107 -0.40 -2.45 15.06
C ASN A 107 0.73 -3.22 15.76
N LEU A 108 0.62 -4.53 15.92
CA LEU A 108 1.57 -5.36 16.64
C LEU A 108 2.90 -5.48 15.88
N VAL A 109 4.01 -5.28 16.58
CA VAL A 109 5.35 -5.53 16.02
C VAL A 109 5.47 -7.02 15.62
N PRO A 110 6.02 -7.33 14.43
CA PRO A 110 6.18 -8.71 13.99
C PRO A 110 6.95 -9.59 15.00
N PRO A 111 6.57 -10.86 15.15
CA PRO A 111 7.25 -11.76 16.09
C PRO A 111 8.66 -12.08 15.58
N ARG A 112 9.65 -12.17 16.48
CA ARG A 112 11.02 -12.63 16.12
C ARG A 112 11.37 -14.03 16.62
N PHE A 113 10.73 -14.48 17.69
CA PHE A 113 11.14 -15.70 18.41
C PHE A 113 9.98 -16.62 18.76
N VAL A 114 8.80 -16.42 18.17
CA VAL A 114 7.67 -17.29 18.47
C VAL A 114 7.64 -18.43 17.48
N ASN A 115 7.99 -19.62 17.95
CA ASN A 115 7.72 -20.86 17.25
C ASN A 115 6.24 -21.19 17.44
N ILE A 116 5.40 -20.51 16.67
CA ILE A 116 3.98 -20.78 16.57
C ILE A 116 3.77 -21.65 15.35
N ASP A 117 2.98 -22.70 15.49
CA ASP A 117 2.61 -23.57 14.38
C ASP A 117 1.63 -22.83 13.47
N PHE A 118 2.12 -22.43 12.29
CA PHE A 118 1.35 -21.70 11.29
C PHE A 118 0.10 -22.49 10.85
N GLU A 119 0.26 -23.77 10.54
CA GLU A 119 -0.85 -24.62 10.08
C GLU A 119 -1.90 -24.77 11.18
N LEU A 120 -1.47 -24.96 12.42
CA LEU A 120 -2.38 -25.05 13.56
C LEU A 120 -3.26 -23.80 13.70
N ILE A 121 -2.68 -22.60 13.58
CA ILE A 121 -3.45 -21.35 13.68
C ILE A 121 -4.39 -21.19 12.50
N ILE A 122 -3.91 -21.38 11.28
CA ILE A 122 -4.77 -21.21 10.10
C ILE A 122 -5.96 -22.17 10.18
N ASN A 123 -5.73 -23.44 10.51
CA ASN A 123 -6.79 -24.44 10.66
C ASN A 123 -7.74 -24.14 11.82
N ARG A 124 -7.25 -23.57 12.93
CA ARG A 124 -8.09 -23.16 14.06
C ARG A 124 -9.13 -22.11 13.68
N TRP A 125 -8.75 -21.18 12.81
CA TRP A 125 -9.59 -20.07 12.38
C TRP A 125 -10.25 -20.31 11.01
N GLN A 126 -10.45 -21.58 10.63
CA GLN A 126 -11.29 -21.93 9.48
C GLN A 126 -12.76 -21.92 9.88
N GLY A 127 -13.62 -21.48 8.95
CA GLY A 127 -15.06 -21.62 9.11
C GLY A 127 -15.48 -23.10 9.11
N GLU A 128 -16.52 -23.44 9.86
CA GLU A 128 -17.03 -24.82 9.95
C GLU A 128 -17.61 -25.35 8.62
N SER A 129 -17.86 -24.46 7.66
CA SER A 129 -18.39 -24.76 6.33
C SER A 129 -17.94 -23.70 5.33
N SER A 130 -18.05 -24.01 4.03
CA SER A 130 -17.76 -23.07 2.95
C SER A 130 -18.62 -21.80 3.00
N GLU A 131 -19.87 -21.90 3.49
CA GLU A 131 -20.77 -20.74 3.65
C GLU A 131 -20.32 -19.79 4.78
N LYS A 132 -19.48 -20.29 5.68
CA LYS A 132 -18.92 -19.57 6.84
C LYS A 132 -17.43 -19.33 6.73
N GLU A 133 -16.83 -19.61 5.57
CA GLU A 133 -15.40 -19.48 5.38
C GLU A 133 -14.92 -18.04 5.64
N ASP A 134 -15.77 -17.07 5.32
CA ASP A 134 -15.50 -15.65 5.56
C ASP A 134 -15.58 -15.23 7.04
N GLU A 135 -16.21 -16.00 7.93
CA GLU A 135 -16.47 -15.61 9.34
C GLU A 135 -15.19 -15.29 10.10
N PHE A 136 -14.08 -15.94 9.74
CA PHE A 136 -12.78 -15.79 10.38
C PHE A 136 -11.67 -15.35 9.42
N PHE A 137 -12.05 -14.84 8.23
CA PHE A 137 -11.13 -14.32 7.22
C PHE A 137 -10.08 -13.40 7.84
N TYR A 138 -10.52 -12.42 8.64
CA TYR A 138 -9.63 -11.39 9.17
C TYR A 138 -8.61 -11.91 10.17
N ALA A 139 -8.93 -12.96 10.95
CA ALA A 139 -7.94 -13.58 11.84
C ALA A 139 -6.86 -14.30 11.03
N ARG A 140 -7.26 -15.12 10.05
CA ARG A 140 -6.30 -15.83 9.17
C ARG A 140 -5.44 -14.85 8.38
N TYR A 141 -6.07 -13.83 7.78
CA TYR A 141 -5.37 -12.76 7.06
C TYR A 141 -4.41 -12.00 7.97
N ALA A 142 -4.85 -11.57 9.16
CA ALA A 142 -4.02 -10.85 10.13
C ALA A 142 -2.76 -11.62 10.52
N TYR A 143 -2.92 -12.92 10.76
CA TYR A 143 -1.79 -13.79 11.03
C TYR A 143 -0.92 -13.91 9.78
N ALA A 144 -1.45 -14.34 8.64
CA ALA A 144 -0.64 -14.49 7.43
C ALA A 144 0.09 -13.20 6.98
N ASN A 145 -0.50 -12.04 7.24
CA ASN A 145 0.06 -10.75 6.82
C ASN A 145 1.32 -10.33 7.58
N HIS A 146 1.72 -11.02 8.66
CA HIS A 146 3.06 -10.81 9.24
C HIS A 146 4.16 -11.55 8.46
N ILE A 147 3.80 -12.58 7.67
CA ILE A 147 4.75 -13.36 6.87
C ILE A 147 5.21 -12.50 5.70
N GLN A 148 6.51 -12.23 5.68
CA GLN A 148 7.16 -11.41 4.66
C GLN A 148 7.77 -12.29 3.56
N ASP A 149 8.12 -11.66 2.44
CA ASP A 149 8.65 -12.29 1.24
C ASP A 149 9.94 -13.09 1.42
N TYR A 150 10.73 -12.78 2.45
CA TYR A 150 11.94 -13.51 2.82
C TYR A 150 11.67 -14.77 3.66
N ASP A 151 10.44 -14.98 4.13
CA ASP A 151 10.06 -16.17 4.88
C ASP A 151 9.85 -17.38 3.93
N SER A 152 10.31 -18.55 4.34
CA SER A 152 10.10 -19.80 3.62
C SER A 152 8.62 -20.13 3.37
N LEU A 153 7.73 -19.74 4.28
CA LEU A 153 6.28 -19.96 4.19
C LEU A 153 5.62 -19.03 3.17
N PHE A 154 6.24 -17.91 2.80
CA PHE A 154 5.61 -16.89 1.97
C PHE A 154 5.12 -17.42 0.62
N LYS A 155 5.90 -18.30 -0.01
CA LYS A 155 5.52 -18.89 -1.30
C LYS A 155 4.28 -19.77 -1.20
N SER A 156 4.08 -20.45 -0.08
CA SER A 156 2.91 -21.31 0.13
C SER A 156 1.60 -20.51 0.21
N LEU A 157 1.67 -19.23 0.61
CA LEU A 157 0.50 -18.36 0.69
C LEU A 157 -0.14 -18.10 -0.68
N LYS A 158 0.66 -17.97 -1.75
CA LYS A 158 0.18 -17.74 -3.12
C LYS A 158 -0.69 -18.90 -3.64
N GLU A 159 -0.22 -20.12 -3.38
CA GLU A 159 -0.83 -21.35 -3.91
C GLU A 159 -1.93 -21.90 -3.00
N SER A 160 -2.18 -21.26 -1.85
CA SER A 160 -3.23 -21.69 -0.94
C SER A 160 -4.62 -21.54 -1.57
N ASP A 161 -5.51 -22.48 -1.28
CA ASP A 161 -6.95 -22.37 -1.57
C ASP A 161 -7.64 -21.36 -0.65
N ASP A 162 -7.01 -20.99 0.47
CA ASP A 162 -7.49 -19.99 1.41
C ASP A 162 -7.26 -18.56 0.88
N LEU A 163 -8.35 -17.85 0.60
CA LEU A 163 -8.31 -16.47 0.11
C LEU A 163 -7.62 -15.51 1.10
N ALA A 164 -7.74 -15.73 2.42
CA ALA A 164 -7.11 -14.87 3.41
C ALA A 164 -5.58 -14.93 3.32
N LEU A 165 -5.04 -16.12 3.04
CA LEU A 165 -3.60 -16.32 2.84
C LEU A 165 -3.12 -15.68 1.53
N ARG A 166 -3.88 -15.83 0.44
CA ARG A 166 -3.56 -15.17 -0.83
C ARG A 166 -3.59 -13.65 -0.72
N CYS A 167 -4.57 -13.09 0.00
CA CYS A 167 -4.63 -11.65 0.29
C CYS A 167 -3.37 -11.16 1.02
N ALA A 168 -2.90 -11.89 2.04
CA ALA A 168 -1.65 -11.57 2.72
C ALA A 168 -0.42 -11.65 1.78
N TYR A 169 -0.39 -12.64 0.87
CA TYR A 169 0.63 -12.73 -0.17
C TYR A 169 0.63 -11.49 -1.09
N TYR A 170 -0.53 -11.07 -1.58
CA TYR A 170 -0.68 -9.89 -2.44
C TYR A 170 -0.22 -8.61 -1.75
N ARG A 171 -0.48 -8.50 -0.45
CA ARG A 171 -0.09 -7.34 0.35
C ARG A 171 1.42 -7.21 0.51
N ASN A 172 2.11 -8.32 0.73
CA ASN A 172 3.52 -8.34 1.14
C ASN A 172 4.52 -8.65 0.02
N LYS A 173 4.07 -9.07 -1.17
CA LYS A 173 5.00 -9.39 -2.27
C LYS A 173 5.84 -8.18 -2.67
N SER A 174 7.16 -8.34 -2.62
CA SER A 174 8.13 -7.29 -2.96
C SER A 174 8.44 -7.17 -4.45
N TYR A 175 8.25 -8.26 -5.20
CA TYR A 175 8.47 -8.33 -6.63
C TYR A 175 7.20 -8.80 -7.31
N SER A 176 6.66 -7.97 -8.21
CA SER A 176 5.49 -8.28 -9.01
C SER A 176 5.85 -8.26 -10.48
N LYS A 177 5.47 -9.32 -11.21
CA LYS A 177 5.47 -9.30 -12.68
C LYS A 177 4.11 -8.84 -13.18
N VAL A 178 4.06 -8.37 -14.43
CA VAL A 178 2.81 -7.96 -15.08
C VAL A 178 1.82 -9.12 -15.11
N GLU A 179 2.31 -10.30 -15.47
CA GLU A 179 1.50 -11.51 -15.59
C GLU A 179 0.92 -11.92 -14.23
N ASP A 180 1.70 -11.81 -13.15
CA ASP A 180 1.22 -12.10 -11.80
C ASP A 180 0.07 -11.17 -11.42
N ILE A 181 0.19 -9.86 -11.67
CA ILE A 181 -0.86 -8.87 -11.35
C ILE A 181 -2.17 -9.20 -12.08
N LEU A 182 -2.09 -9.49 -13.38
CA LEU A 182 -3.28 -9.78 -14.19
C LEU A 182 -3.92 -11.13 -13.82
N ASN A 183 -3.10 -12.15 -13.57
CA ASN A 183 -3.57 -13.47 -13.17
C ASN A 183 -4.20 -13.45 -11.78
N ASP A 184 -3.55 -12.79 -10.80
CA ASP A 184 -4.05 -12.65 -9.44
C ASP A 184 -5.38 -11.87 -9.42
N ALA A 185 -5.48 -10.78 -10.20
CA ALA A 185 -6.72 -10.02 -10.36
C ALA A 185 -7.84 -10.84 -11.03
N THR A 186 -7.50 -11.71 -11.97
CA THR A 186 -8.49 -12.61 -12.61
C THR A 186 -8.96 -13.68 -11.64
N LYS A 187 -8.06 -14.18 -10.78
CA LYS A 187 -8.36 -15.25 -9.81
C LYS A 187 -9.24 -14.75 -8.66
N ASP A 188 -8.85 -13.64 -8.02
CA ASP A 188 -9.46 -13.19 -6.75
C ASP A 188 -10.17 -11.82 -6.87
N GLY A 189 -10.21 -11.23 -8.07
CA GLY A 189 -11.04 -10.07 -8.38
C GLY A 189 -10.79 -8.87 -7.47
N SER A 190 -11.87 -8.37 -6.87
CA SER A 190 -11.88 -7.24 -5.93
C SER A 190 -10.97 -7.46 -4.73
N LYS A 191 -10.90 -8.68 -4.21
CA LYS A 191 -10.11 -9.01 -3.01
C LYS A 191 -8.62 -8.88 -3.27
N PHE A 192 -8.16 -9.16 -4.48
CA PHE A 192 -6.81 -8.82 -4.90
C PHE A 192 -6.60 -7.30 -4.90
N LEU A 193 -7.52 -6.53 -5.49
CA LEU A 193 -7.41 -5.06 -5.60
C LEU A 193 -7.30 -4.37 -4.24
N ASP A 194 -8.14 -4.77 -3.28
CA ASP A 194 -8.15 -4.21 -1.92
C ASP A 194 -6.76 -4.30 -1.25
N GLU A 195 -6.04 -5.39 -1.50
CA GLU A 195 -4.74 -5.64 -0.88
C GLU A 195 -3.60 -4.91 -1.58
N VAL A 196 -3.58 -4.95 -2.92
CA VAL A 196 -2.49 -4.39 -3.72
C VAL A 196 -2.42 -2.86 -3.67
N PHE A 197 -3.52 -2.16 -3.37
CA PHE A 197 -3.49 -0.70 -3.24
C PHE A 197 -2.56 -0.20 -2.14
N GLY A 198 -2.33 -0.98 -1.09
CA GLY A 198 -1.31 -0.64 -0.09
C GLY A 198 -0.03 -1.47 -0.18
N ASN A 199 0.15 -2.27 -1.23
CA ASN A 199 1.45 -2.85 -1.54
C ASN A 199 2.30 -1.81 -2.29
N ARG A 200 3.24 -1.19 -1.57
CA ARG A 200 4.13 -0.15 -2.12
C ARG A 200 4.93 -0.61 -3.34
N HIS A 201 5.28 -1.89 -3.42
CA HIS A 201 6.19 -2.41 -4.43
C HIS A 201 5.56 -2.42 -5.82
N ILE A 202 4.23 -2.55 -5.89
CA ILE A 202 3.48 -2.45 -7.16
C ILE A 202 3.59 -1.04 -7.76
N PHE A 203 3.72 -0.02 -6.91
CA PHE A 203 3.80 1.37 -7.35
C PHE A 203 5.23 1.82 -7.70
N GLN A 204 6.25 1.02 -7.43
CA GLN A 204 7.65 1.39 -7.70
C GLN A 204 7.98 1.45 -9.20
N SER A 205 7.39 0.56 -10.00
CA SER A 205 7.63 0.50 -11.45
C SER A 205 6.41 0.96 -12.24
N GLU A 206 6.65 1.69 -13.33
CA GLU A 206 5.61 2.06 -14.28
C GLU A 206 4.90 0.84 -14.87
N THR A 207 5.64 -0.22 -15.18
CA THR A 207 5.10 -1.42 -15.80
C THR A 207 4.06 -2.09 -14.90
N THR A 208 4.35 -2.21 -13.59
CA THR A 208 3.44 -2.79 -12.61
C THR A 208 2.27 -1.86 -12.29
N ARG A 209 2.47 -0.54 -12.29
CA ARG A 209 1.38 0.45 -12.19
C ARG A 209 0.39 0.34 -13.34
N ASN A 210 0.88 0.22 -14.57
CA ASN A 210 0.04 0.08 -15.77
C ASN A 210 -0.69 -1.28 -15.80
N ALA A 211 -0.05 -2.35 -15.33
CA ALA A 211 -0.70 -3.64 -15.13
C ALA A 211 -1.84 -3.55 -14.12
N LEU A 212 -1.63 -2.88 -12.98
CA LEU A 212 -2.68 -2.65 -11.98
C LEU A 212 -3.83 -1.80 -12.54
N HIS A 213 -3.53 -0.73 -13.29
CA HIS A 213 -4.56 0.08 -13.95
C HIS A 213 -5.43 -0.76 -14.90
N SER A 214 -4.78 -1.64 -15.68
CA SER A 214 -5.48 -2.57 -16.59
C SER A 214 -6.36 -3.56 -15.82
N ALA A 215 -5.85 -4.12 -14.72
CA ALA A 215 -6.62 -5.01 -13.84
C ALA A 215 -7.88 -4.32 -13.27
N VAL A 216 -7.74 -3.08 -12.78
CA VAL A 216 -8.86 -2.29 -12.25
C VAL A 216 -9.91 -2.04 -13.33
N LYS A 217 -9.49 -1.69 -14.55
CA LYS A 217 -10.41 -1.47 -15.67
C LYS A 217 -11.17 -2.76 -16.03
N ASN A 218 -10.47 -3.87 -16.14
CA ASN A 218 -11.06 -5.17 -16.48
C ASN A 218 -12.08 -5.61 -15.42
N ILE A 219 -11.79 -5.42 -14.14
CA ILE A 219 -12.74 -5.72 -13.06
C ILE A 219 -13.95 -4.78 -13.14
N GLY A 220 -13.75 -3.50 -13.46
CA GLY A 220 -14.85 -2.56 -13.68
C GLY A 220 -15.77 -2.96 -14.86
N GLU A 221 -15.23 -3.60 -15.89
CA GLU A 221 -16.03 -4.15 -16.99
C GLU A 221 -16.84 -5.39 -16.56
N LEU A 222 -16.29 -6.22 -15.66
CA LEU A 222 -16.97 -7.41 -15.11
C LEU A 222 -18.00 -7.07 -14.01
N ALA A 223 -17.76 -6.01 -13.24
CA ALA A 223 -18.61 -5.53 -12.16
C ALA A 223 -18.89 -4.02 -12.29
N PRO A 224 -19.78 -3.60 -13.22
CA PRO A 224 -20.01 -2.19 -13.53
C PRO A 224 -20.43 -1.32 -12.34
N ASN A 225 -21.14 -1.92 -11.37
CA ASN A 225 -21.61 -1.23 -10.17
C ASN A 225 -20.46 -0.88 -9.20
N GLU A 226 -19.31 -1.56 -9.31
CA GLU A 226 -18.14 -1.38 -8.44
C GLU A 226 -17.00 -0.64 -9.16
N ALA A 227 -17.07 -0.54 -10.49
CA ALA A 227 -16.05 0.08 -11.34
C ALA A 227 -15.63 1.49 -10.88
N GLY A 228 -16.61 2.33 -10.52
CA GLY A 228 -16.35 3.69 -10.07
C GLY A 228 -15.63 3.74 -8.71
N TRP A 229 -15.92 2.79 -7.82
CA TRP A 229 -15.28 2.71 -6.51
C TRP A 229 -13.83 2.29 -6.64
N TYR A 230 -13.55 1.19 -7.36
CA TYR A 230 -12.19 0.68 -7.55
C TYR A 230 -11.29 1.64 -8.33
N MET A 231 -11.83 2.31 -9.36
CA MET A 231 -11.07 3.38 -10.02
C MET A 231 -10.76 4.52 -9.05
N GLY A 232 -11.72 4.91 -8.20
CA GLY A 232 -11.49 5.90 -7.15
C GLY A 232 -10.38 5.51 -6.18
N GLU A 233 -10.39 4.28 -5.67
CA GLU A 233 -9.35 3.75 -4.78
C GLU A 233 -7.98 3.66 -5.46
N HIS A 234 -7.94 3.20 -6.71
CA HIS A 234 -6.72 3.18 -7.51
C HIS A 234 -6.09 4.57 -7.61
N TRP A 235 -6.88 5.60 -7.91
CA TRP A 235 -6.36 6.98 -7.98
C TRP A 235 -5.92 7.51 -6.61
N ARG A 236 -6.66 7.20 -5.54
CA ARG A 236 -6.24 7.56 -4.16
C ARG A 236 -4.90 6.92 -3.80
N ALA A 237 -4.74 5.63 -4.09
CA ALA A 237 -3.49 4.92 -3.86
C ALA A 237 -2.34 5.50 -4.69
N LEU A 238 -2.57 5.75 -5.99
CA LEU A 238 -1.58 6.37 -6.88
C LEU A 238 -1.13 7.73 -6.34
N SER A 239 -2.07 8.61 -6.00
CA SER A 239 -1.77 9.94 -5.43
C SER A 239 -1.06 9.87 -4.09
N PHE A 240 -1.41 8.90 -3.23
CA PHE A 240 -0.73 8.69 -1.95
C PHE A 240 0.74 8.32 -2.15
N TRP A 241 1.01 7.33 -3.02
CA TRP A 241 2.38 6.87 -3.27
C TRP A 241 3.21 7.89 -4.06
N GLU A 242 2.61 8.61 -5.02
CA GLU A 242 3.27 9.70 -5.75
C GLU A 242 3.69 10.83 -4.80
N LYS A 243 2.82 11.23 -3.87
CA LYS A 243 3.16 12.24 -2.85
C LYS A 243 4.30 11.78 -1.93
N LYS A 244 4.37 10.48 -1.64
CA LYS A 244 5.33 9.91 -0.69
C LYS A 244 6.69 9.60 -1.32
N TYR A 245 6.70 9.18 -2.59
CA TYR A 245 7.88 8.76 -3.35
C TYR A 245 7.81 9.33 -4.78
N PRO A 246 7.94 10.65 -4.95
CA PRO A 246 7.82 11.29 -6.26
C PRO A 246 8.79 10.70 -7.29
N GLU A 247 9.98 10.25 -6.85
CA GLU A 247 11.01 9.68 -7.71
C GLU A 247 10.57 8.42 -8.48
N TRP A 248 9.64 7.61 -7.94
CA TRP A 248 9.10 6.44 -8.66
C TRP A 248 8.24 6.81 -9.87
N PHE A 249 7.81 8.07 -9.93
CA PHE A 249 6.92 8.63 -10.94
C PHE A 249 7.64 9.61 -11.87
N GLU A 250 8.94 9.84 -11.66
CA GLU A 250 9.74 10.75 -12.49
C GLU A 250 10.10 10.18 -13.87
N ASP A 251 10.24 8.86 -13.96
CA ASP A 251 10.69 8.12 -15.16
C ASP A 251 9.55 7.54 -16.00
N GLY A 252 8.33 7.52 -15.46
CA GLY A 252 7.16 6.95 -16.12
C GLY A 252 6.06 7.98 -16.24
N VAL A 253 6.18 8.85 -17.24
CA VAL A 253 5.01 9.56 -17.76
C VAL A 253 4.53 8.87 -19.05
N GLY A 254 4.40 7.55 -19.01
CA GLY A 254 3.51 6.79 -19.87
C GLY A 254 2.11 6.81 -19.28
N ASP A 255 1.18 7.32 -20.07
CA ASP A 255 -0.29 7.33 -19.94
C ASP A 255 -0.98 7.89 -18.68
N ALA A 256 -0.42 7.81 -17.47
CA ALA A 256 -1.04 8.40 -16.27
C ALA A 256 -1.06 9.94 -16.33
N GLY A 257 0.00 10.55 -16.89
CA GLY A 257 0.05 11.98 -17.15
C GLY A 257 -1.00 12.44 -18.18
N LEU A 258 -1.26 11.61 -19.20
CA LEU A 258 -2.22 11.88 -20.27
C LEU A 258 -3.68 11.84 -19.79
N GLN A 259 -4.02 10.94 -18.85
CA GLN A 259 -5.35 10.90 -18.25
C GLN A 259 -5.59 12.06 -17.25
N SER A 260 -4.55 12.56 -16.57
CA SER A 260 -4.65 13.73 -15.68
C SER A 260 -5.07 15.03 -16.40
N PHE A 261 -4.93 15.08 -17.72
CA PHE A 261 -5.35 16.20 -18.54
C PHE A 261 -6.85 16.19 -18.84
N ASN A 262 -7.47 15.00 -18.91
CA ASN A 262 -8.89 14.85 -19.26
C ASN A 262 -9.84 15.30 -18.14
N THR A 263 -9.36 15.40 -16.90
CA THR A 263 -10.10 15.96 -15.75
C THR A 263 -10.04 17.49 -15.70
N VAL A 264 -9.20 18.14 -16.51
CA VAL A 264 -9.20 19.60 -16.64
C VAL A 264 -10.35 20.01 -17.55
N MET A 265 -11.39 20.62 -16.96
CA MET A 265 -12.62 21.06 -17.63
C MET A 265 -12.38 22.08 -18.76
N SER A 266 -11.34 22.91 -18.63
CA SER A 266 -10.96 23.90 -19.63
C SER A 266 -10.02 23.29 -20.67
N LYS A 267 -10.45 23.29 -21.93
CA LYS A 267 -9.65 22.88 -23.09
C LYS A 267 -8.31 23.64 -23.16
N THR A 268 -8.29 24.93 -22.82
CA THR A 268 -7.08 25.76 -22.85
C THR A 268 -6.08 25.34 -21.77
N LYS A 269 -6.53 25.17 -20.52
CA LYS A 269 -5.66 24.70 -19.42
C LYS A 269 -5.14 23.28 -19.65
N ARG A 270 -5.92 22.45 -20.34
CA ARG A 270 -5.51 21.11 -20.78
C ARG A 270 -4.34 21.19 -21.75
N THR A 271 -4.46 22.03 -22.77
CA THR A 271 -3.42 22.25 -23.79
C THR A 271 -2.15 22.84 -23.17
N GLU A 272 -2.26 23.82 -22.27
CA GLU A 272 -1.11 24.43 -21.60
C GLU A 272 -0.32 23.41 -20.76
N LYS A 273 -1.02 22.56 -20.01
CA LYS A 273 -0.39 21.48 -19.25
C LYS A 273 0.25 20.43 -20.15
N GLN A 274 -0.38 20.07 -21.27
CA GLN A 274 0.19 19.16 -22.27
C GLN A 274 1.47 19.73 -22.90
N ILE A 275 1.47 21.03 -23.23
CA ILE A 275 2.66 21.70 -23.76
C ILE A 275 3.78 21.72 -22.71
N GLY A 276 3.48 22.12 -21.47
CA GLY A 276 4.46 22.11 -20.38
C GLY A 276 5.07 20.73 -20.14
N TYR A 277 4.26 19.68 -20.21
CA TYR A 277 4.71 18.29 -20.12
C TYR A 277 5.66 17.92 -21.27
N LEU A 278 5.28 18.18 -22.52
CA LEU A 278 6.11 17.91 -23.70
C LEU A 278 7.43 18.69 -23.65
N THR A 279 7.40 19.96 -23.23
CA THR A 279 8.61 20.77 -23.07
C THR A 279 9.56 20.19 -22.02
N SER A 280 9.04 19.70 -20.89
CA SER A 280 9.86 19.06 -19.86
C SER A 280 10.46 17.73 -20.33
N ALA A 281 9.70 16.93 -21.08
CA ALA A 281 10.18 15.68 -21.66
C ALA A 281 11.31 15.93 -22.69
N ILE A 282 11.14 16.94 -23.55
CA ILE A 282 12.18 17.37 -24.50
C ILE A 282 13.45 17.80 -23.76
N LYS A 283 13.34 18.62 -22.70
CA LYS A 283 14.50 19.02 -21.89
C LYS A 283 15.22 17.85 -21.23
N LYS A 284 14.49 16.83 -20.77
CA LYS A 284 15.10 15.61 -20.21
C LYS A 284 15.87 14.81 -21.27
N ILE A 285 15.31 14.70 -22.48
CA ILE A 285 15.96 14.05 -23.63
C ILE A 285 17.22 14.83 -24.02
N ASP A 286 17.10 16.14 -24.16
CA ASP A 286 18.21 17.04 -24.51
C ASP A 286 19.36 16.99 -23.50
N LYS A 287 19.04 16.94 -22.20
CA LYS A 287 20.01 16.74 -21.13
C LYS A 287 20.70 15.37 -21.20
N LYS A 288 19.96 14.29 -21.48
CA LYS A 288 20.56 12.94 -21.63
C LYS A 288 21.46 12.87 -22.85
N LEU A 289 21.04 13.46 -23.98
CA LEU A 289 21.84 13.57 -25.19
C LEU A 289 23.08 14.45 -24.98
N SER A 290 23.00 15.48 -24.15
CA SER A 290 24.15 16.37 -23.88
C SER A 290 25.18 15.77 -22.91
N VAL A 291 24.82 14.76 -22.12
CA VAL A 291 25.71 14.09 -21.16
C VAL A 291 26.44 12.88 -21.77
N GLU A 292 25.92 12.30 -22.87
CA GLU A 292 26.50 11.13 -23.53
C GLU A 292 27.43 11.45 -24.71
N LEU A 293 27.74 12.73 -24.97
CA LEU A 293 28.53 13.16 -26.14
C LEU A 293 29.90 13.71 -25.74
N ASP A 294 30.76 12.79 -25.31
CA ASP A 294 32.22 12.99 -25.26
C ASP A 294 32.89 11.75 -25.89
N ASP A 295 32.61 11.51 -27.18
CA ASP A 295 33.56 10.97 -28.16
C ASP A 295 32.87 10.72 -29.52
N SER A 296 33.68 10.81 -30.56
CA SER A 296 33.33 11.24 -31.91
C SER A 296 32.93 10.11 -32.90
N GLU A 297 32.35 10.55 -34.03
CA GLU A 297 32.18 9.88 -35.33
C GLU A 297 30.89 9.10 -35.68
N SER A 298 29.93 8.85 -34.77
CA SER A 298 28.57 8.40 -35.18
C SER A 298 27.50 9.51 -35.21
N LEU A 299 27.91 10.73 -34.84
CA LEU A 299 27.05 11.85 -34.48
C LEU A 299 26.31 12.54 -35.62
N ILE A 300 26.86 12.50 -36.84
CA ILE A 300 26.26 13.19 -37.99
C ILE A 300 24.91 12.53 -38.35
N GLY A 301 24.80 11.20 -38.22
CA GLY A 301 23.57 10.46 -38.54
C GLY A 301 22.46 10.65 -37.52
N ILE A 302 22.79 10.75 -36.22
CA ILE A 302 21.81 10.93 -35.15
C ILE A 302 21.35 12.38 -35.07
N GLY A 303 22.25 13.35 -35.24
CA GLY A 303 21.90 14.77 -35.30
C GLY A 303 20.92 15.07 -36.43
N GLU A 304 21.21 14.60 -37.65
CA GLU A 304 20.31 14.77 -38.79
C GLU A 304 18.97 14.03 -38.63
N TYR A 305 18.96 12.89 -37.95
CA TYR A 305 17.73 12.16 -37.65
C TYR A 305 16.87 12.93 -36.65
N CYS A 306 17.48 13.46 -35.60
CA CYS A 306 16.81 14.28 -34.59
C CYS A 306 16.27 15.58 -35.20
N GLU A 307 17.06 16.30 -35.99
CA GLU A 307 16.61 17.49 -36.71
C GLU A 307 15.40 17.19 -37.60
N ARG A 308 15.45 16.10 -38.39
CA ARG A 308 14.31 15.68 -39.22
C ARG A 308 13.06 15.35 -38.39
N LYS A 309 13.22 14.72 -37.22
CA LYS A 309 12.10 14.43 -36.32
C LYS A 309 11.55 15.69 -35.66
N PHE A 310 12.40 16.62 -35.25
CA PHE A 310 11.98 17.93 -34.72
C PHE A 310 11.25 18.75 -35.77
N GLU A 311 11.73 18.77 -37.01
CA GLU A 311 11.08 19.44 -38.14
C GLU A 311 9.69 18.84 -38.40
N THR A 312 9.57 17.50 -38.35
CA THR A 312 8.30 16.79 -38.51
C THR A 312 7.30 17.13 -37.40
N ILE A 313 7.78 17.19 -36.14
CA ILE A 313 6.96 17.56 -34.98
C ILE A 313 6.54 19.03 -35.09
N ASN A 314 7.44 19.92 -35.49
CA ASN A 314 7.16 21.34 -35.65
C ASN A 314 6.11 21.58 -36.75
N GLN A 315 6.21 20.88 -37.89
CA GLN A 315 5.21 20.91 -38.95
C GLN A 315 3.85 20.36 -38.50
N ALA A 316 3.83 19.30 -37.68
CA ALA A 316 2.60 18.76 -37.11
C ALA A 316 1.94 19.75 -36.13
N LEU A 317 2.74 20.42 -35.31
CA LEU A 317 2.30 21.48 -34.38
C LEU A 317 1.78 22.70 -35.14
N GLN A 318 2.44 23.13 -36.22
CA GLN A 318 1.97 24.21 -37.08
C GLN A 318 0.64 23.85 -37.77
N LYS A 319 0.48 22.63 -38.27
CA LYS A 319 -0.80 22.15 -38.83
C LYS A 319 -1.91 22.09 -37.79
N MET A 320 -1.61 21.67 -36.57
CA MET A 320 -2.57 21.70 -35.45
C MET A 320 -2.93 23.14 -35.08
N ASN A 321 -1.97 24.05 -35.04
CA ASN A 321 -2.19 25.47 -34.77
C ASN A 321 -2.99 26.16 -35.89
N GLN A 322 -2.75 25.83 -37.16
CA GLN A 322 -3.56 26.31 -38.29
C GLN A 322 -5.00 25.79 -38.23
N LYS A 323 -5.19 24.52 -37.84
CA LYS A 323 -6.53 23.96 -37.58
C LYS A 323 -7.24 24.66 -36.41
N LEU A 324 -6.50 25.00 -35.35
CA LEU A 324 -7.03 25.73 -34.19
C LEU A 324 -7.34 27.20 -34.52
N ASN A 325 -6.51 27.88 -35.31
CA ASN A 325 -6.69 29.28 -35.72
C ASN A 325 -7.73 29.48 -36.83
N SER A 326 -8.31 28.40 -37.38
CA SER A 326 -9.51 28.47 -38.24
C SER A 326 -10.80 28.80 -37.47
N GLY A 327 -10.74 28.85 -36.13
CA GLY A 327 -11.69 29.55 -35.27
C GLY A 327 -10.94 30.48 -34.31
N ALA A 328 -10.97 31.80 -34.60
CA ALA A 328 -10.53 32.98 -33.80
C ALA A 328 -9.96 32.71 -32.39
N THR A 329 -8.80 33.25 -31.94
CA THR A 329 -8.19 34.59 -32.11
C THR A 329 -6.69 34.54 -31.73
N PHE A 330 -5.85 35.33 -32.40
CA PHE A 330 -4.43 35.60 -32.05
C PHE A 330 -4.29 36.47 -30.79
N PHE A 331 -3.28 36.22 -29.93
CA PHE A 331 -2.34 37.31 -29.50
C PHE A 331 -1.08 36.93 -28.66
N ILE A 332 -0.89 35.73 -28.09
CA ILE A 332 0.13 35.59 -27.03
C ILE A 332 1.54 35.11 -27.48
N PHE A 333 1.68 34.46 -28.65
CA PHE A 333 2.97 33.84 -29.01
C PHE A 333 4.03 34.79 -29.63
N GLY A 334 3.65 35.99 -30.07
CA GLY A 334 4.59 36.94 -30.69
C GLY A 334 5.63 37.54 -29.72
N LEU A 335 5.37 37.53 -28.42
CA LEU A 335 6.26 38.16 -27.42
C LEU A 335 7.31 37.22 -26.84
N VAL A 336 7.11 35.89 -26.89
CA VAL A 336 8.07 34.93 -26.30
C VAL A 336 9.23 34.61 -27.24
N ILE A 337 8.98 34.58 -28.55
CA ILE A 337 10.04 34.34 -29.55
C ILE A 337 10.94 35.57 -29.71
N GLY A 338 10.41 36.79 -29.52
CA GLY A 338 11.21 38.01 -29.54
C GLY A 338 12.24 38.09 -28.40
N HIS A 339 12.00 37.44 -27.26
CA HIS A 339 12.93 37.49 -26.13
C HIS A 339 14.07 36.46 -26.25
N PHE A 340 13.84 35.30 -26.89
CA PHE A 340 14.87 34.27 -27.06
C PHE A 340 15.76 34.45 -28.29
N ILE A 341 15.35 35.27 -29.26
CA ILE A 341 16.19 35.59 -30.43
C ILE A 341 17.09 36.82 -30.18
N PHE A 342 16.80 37.62 -29.15
CA PHE A 342 17.55 38.84 -28.81
C PHE A 342 18.07 38.88 -27.36
N SER A 343 18.37 37.74 -26.74
CA SER A 343 19.08 37.68 -25.45
C SER A 343 20.14 36.59 -25.44
#